data_AF-A0A538N7H2-F1
#
_entry.id   AF-A0A538N7H2-F1
#
_cell.length_a   1.000
_cell.length_b   1.000
_cell.length_c   1.000
_cell.angle_alpha   90.00
_cell.angle_beta   90.00
_cell.angle_gamma   90.00
#
_symmetry.space_group_name_H-M   'P 1'
#
loop_
_entity.id
_entity.type
_entity.pdbx_description
1 polymer ?
#
loop_
_entity_poly.entity_id
_entity_poly.type
_entity_poly.pdbx_seq_one_letter_code
_entity_poly.pdbx_strand_id
1 'polypeptide(L)'
;MRHLPVAVALLLAVPLGACSGPHGTARNVASPPAPSTPGVAASAPPSARPTPAPTPAPTHPAGGATRHFVANTGDAVGPAAGLGYNLFDTGPDPQTVAALPAGGQALVWLGDLGDENCAPPRLSFPQFSAAVDRMAGNARVFGYFLADEPHPRPCPGAVADIRARADYIRAHDPGRRSFIVVLDGTNQCGGAYGCEYAALQPAHSHVDLIGLDPYPCNVSRSTCEYGKIDDTVRRARANGVPAAAIVPVFQAFGQSCAASNYYRLPGAAELRTMLAHWAALVPHPVFDYTYSWGRQGSACPTLADSPQLQAVMRSHNLNPT
;
A
#
# COMPACT_ATOMS: atom_id res chain seq x y z
N MET A 1 16.75 1.77 27.99
CA MET A 1 15.92 1.33 29.13
C MET A 1 14.54 1.95 29.03
N ARG A 2 13.57 1.16 28.56
CA ARG A 2 12.18 1.09 29.07
C ARG A 2 11.47 0.03 28.24
N HIS A 3 11.28 -1.11 28.89
CA HIS A 3 10.56 -2.27 28.40
C HIS A 3 9.06 -1.97 28.33
N LEU A 4 8.37 -2.56 27.36
CA LEU A 4 6.95 -2.92 27.50
C LEU A 4 6.72 -4.32 26.90
N PRO A 5 5.83 -5.15 27.48
CA PRO A 5 5.92 -6.60 27.40
C PRO A 5 5.00 -7.25 26.35
N VAL A 6 5.41 -8.46 25.98
CA VAL A 6 4.65 -9.48 25.25
C VAL A 6 3.48 -9.96 26.12
N ALA A 7 2.27 -10.03 25.56
CA ALA A 7 1.13 -10.70 26.17
C ALA A 7 0.70 -11.91 25.34
N VAL A 8 0.90 -13.08 25.94
CA VAL A 8 0.39 -14.39 25.53
C VAL A 8 -1.10 -14.45 25.87
N ALA A 9 -1.96 -14.81 24.91
CA ALA A 9 -3.38 -15.05 25.15
C ALA A 9 -3.65 -16.57 25.27
N LEU A 10 -4.04 -16.96 26.48
CA LEU A 10 -4.41 -18.30 26.91
C LEU A 10 -5.87 -18.61 26.49
N LEU A 11 -6.11 -19.81 25.96
CA LEU A 11 -7.44 -20.35 25.72
C LEU A 11 -8.21 -20.57 27.03
N LEU A 12 -9.44 -20.05 27.11
CA LEU A 12 -10.47 -20.54 28.03
C LEU A 12 -11.82 -20.63 27.29
N ALA A 13 -12.45 -21.78 27.41
CA ALA A 13 -13.74 -22.14 26.85
C ALA A 13 -14.86 -22.08 27.92
N VAL A 14 -16.10 -22.32 27.45
CA VAL A 14 -17.31 -22.81 28.18
C VAL A 14 -18.31 -21.70 28.63
N PRO A 15 -19.66 -21.90 28.63
CA PRO A 15 -20.57 -22.74 27.82
C PRO A 15 -21.82 -22.02 27.25
N LEU A 16 -22.59 -22.79 26.46
CA LEU A 16 -23.99 -22.62 26.03
C LEU A 16 -25.00 -22.36 27.17
N GLY A 17 -26.02 -21.55 26.88
CA GLY A 17 -27.27 -21.47 27.64
C GLY A 17 -28.43 -21.05 26.72
N ALA A 18 -29.43 -21.92 26.59
CA ALA A 18 -30.69 -21.68 25.88
C ALA A 18 -31.85 -21.61 26.90
N CYS A 19 -32.89 -20.83 26.61
CA CYS A 19 -34.31 -21.11 26.91
C CYS A 19 -35.28 -19.99 26.42
N SER A 20 -36.15 -20.36 25.47
CA SER A 20 -37.59 -20.07 25.21
C SER A 20 -38.29 -18.88 25.92
N GLY A 21 -39.00 -17.94 25.24
CA GLY A 21 -40.36 -18.02 24.63
C GLY A 21 -41.37 -17.13 25.44
N PRO A 22 -42.58 -16.69 24.99
CA PRO A 22 -43.42 -17.23 23.91
C PRO A 22 -44.21 -16.23 22.99
N HIS A 23 -44.66 -16.79 21.86
CA HIS A 23 -45.90 -16.63 21.09
C HIS A 23 -46.75 -15.33 21.06
N GLY A 24 -46.93 -14.80 19.85
CA GLY A 24 -48.11 -14.04 19.40
C GLY A 24 -48.56 -14.50 18.02
N THR A 25 -49.77 -15.04 17.93
CA THR A 25 -50.44 -15.57 16.73
C THR A 25 -51.14 -14.46 15.95
N ALA A 26 -51.04 -14.45 14.62
CA ALA A 26 -51.91 -13.63 13.77
C ALA A 26 -52.46 -14.45 12.60
N ARG A 27 -53.78 -14.38 12.47
CA ARG A 27 -54.67 -15.17 11.62
C ARG A 27 -54.62 -14.74 10.15
N ASN A 28 -54.74 -15.71 9.24
CA ASN A 28 -55.16 -15.50 7.86
C ASN A 28 -56.62 -15.00 7.82
N VAL A 29 -56.86 -13.87 7.13
CA VAL A 29 -58.20 -13.45 6.70
C VAL A 29 -58.11 -13.00 5.24
N ALA A 30 -58.99 -13.59 4.42
CA ALA A 30 -59.10 -13.37 2.99
C ALA A 30 -59.68 -11.99 2.63
N SER A 31 -59.24 -11.46 1.49
CA SER A 31 -59.54 -10.13 0.96
C SER A 31 -60.96 -9.98 0.39
N PRO A 32 -61.63 -8.83 0.59
CA PRO A 32 -62.81 -8.43 -0.19
C PRO A 32 -62.45 -7.64 -1.48
N PRO A 33 -63.32 -7.63 -2.51
CA PRO A 33 -63.03 -7.06 -3.82
C PRO A 33 -63.17 -5.53 -3.87
N ALA A 34 -62.43 -4.93 -4.80
CA ALA A 34 -62.23 -3.49 -4.95
C ALA A 34 -63.44 -2.75 -5.58
N PRO A 35 -63.73 -1.50 -5.16
CA PRO A 35 -64.59 -0.60 -5.91
C PRO A 35 -63.79 0.24 -6.94
N SER A 36 -64.31 0.29 -8.16
CA SER A 36 -63.77 1.04 -9.30
C SER A 36 -63.84 2.56 -9.06
N THR A 37 -62.72 3.26 -9.25
CA THR A 37 -62.64 4.73 -9.22
C THR A 37 -62.38 5.32 -10.61
N PRO A 38 -62.86 6.56 -10.90
CA PRO A 38 -62.80 7.17 -12.23
C PRO A 38 -61.39 7.68 -12.60
N GLY A 39 -61.11 7.69 -13.90
CA GLY A 39 -59.79 7.98 -14.47
C GLY A 39 -59.22 9.35 -14.08
N VAL A 40 -57.98 9.33 -13.59
CA VAL A 40 -57.12 10.50 -13.39
C VAL A 40 -56.15 10.58 -14.57
N ALA A 41 -56.09 11.75 -15.20
CA ALA A 41 -55.19 12.06 -16.30
C ALA A 41 -53.72 11.87 -15.90
N ALA A 42 -52.95 11.18 -16.74
CA ALA A 42 -51.54 10.93 -16.53
C ALA A 42 -50.73 12.23 -16.54
N SER A 43 -50.09 12.55 -15.40
CA SER A 43 -49.02 13.55 -15.34
C SER A 43 -47.73 12.95 -15.89
N ALA A 44 -47.04 13.70 -16.75
CA ALA A 44 -45.78 13.31 -17.37
C ALA A 44 -44.67 13.08 -16.30
N PRO A 45 -43.76 12.11 -16.52
CA PRO A 45 -42.67 11.84 -15.58
C PRO A 45 -41.67 13.01 -15.54
N PRO A 46 -41.07 13.30 -14.36
CA PRO A 46 -40.01 14.29 -14.27
C PRO A 46 -38.80 13.83 -15.09
N SER A 47 -38.28 14.72 -15.94
CA SER A 47 -37.05 14.50 -16.69
C SER A 47 -35.90 14.20 -15.73
N ALA A 48 -35.32 13.00 -15.84
CA ALA A 48 -34.13 12.61 -15.11
C ALA A 48 -32.98 13.55 -15.48
N ARG A 49 -32.44 14.25 -14.47
CA ARG A 49 -31.24 15.08 -14.62
C ARG A 49 -30.06 14.13 -14.88
N PRO A 50 -29.25 14.33 -15.92
CA PRO A 50 -28.12 13.45 -16.20
C PRO A 50 -27.12 13.49 -15.03
N THR A 51 -26.79 12.32 -14.51
CA THR A 51 -25.71 12.12 -13.54
C THR A 51 -24.39 12.54 -14.20
N PRO A 52 -23.53 13.34 -13.53
CA PRO A 52 -22.22 13.66 -14.08
C PRO A 52 -21.44 12.38 -14.35
N ALA A 53 -20.91 12.24 -15.56
CA ALA A 53 -19.99 11.15 -15.90
C ALA A 53 -18.76 11.22 -14.98
N PRO A 54 -18.20 10.08 -14.54
CA PRO A 54 -16.96 10.08 -13.78
C PRO A 54 -15.85 10.75 -14.61
N THR A 55 -15.23 11.78 -14.06
CA THR A 55 -14.07 12.43 -14.65
C THR A 55 -12.97 11.38 -14.83
N PRO A 56 -12.41 11.20 -16.04
CA PRO A 56 -11.27 10.32 -16.25
C PRO A 56 -10.13 10.71 -15.31
N ALA A 57 -9.51 9.72 -14.66
CA ALA A 57 -8.31 9.95 -13.86
C ALA A 57 -7.27 10.70 -14.73
N PRO A 58 -6.61 11.75 -14.21
CA PRO A 58 -5.56 12.42 -14.95
C PRO A 58 -4.46 11.40 -15.28
N THR A 59 -4.21 11.24 -16.58
CA THR A 59 -3.15 10.38 -17.08
C THR A 59 -1.84 11.11 -16.83
N HIS A 60 -1.14 10.72 -15.77
CA HIS A 60 0.23 11.14 -15.59
C HIS A 60 1.06 10.60 -16.76
N PRO A 61 1.86 11.45 -17.45
CA PRO A 61 2.64 10.99 -18.59
C PRO A 61 3.59 9.86 -18.17
N ALA A 62 3.40 8.69 -18.77
CA ALA A 62 4.36 7.60 -18.73
C ALA A 62 5.56 8.00 -19.62
N GLY A 63 6.52 8.74 -19.06
CA GLY A 63 7.58 9.32 -19.90
C GLY A 63 8.81 9.85 -19.18
N GLY A 64 9.10 9.41 -17.95
CA GLY A 64 10.33 9.73 -17.24
C GLY A 64 11.13 8.47 -16.94
N ALA A 65 12.46 8.61 -16.80
CA ALA A 65 13.29 7.55 -16.24
C ALA A 65 12.76 7.12 -14.86
N THR A 66 12.76 5.81 -14.60
CA THR A 66 12.38 5.22 -13.31
C THR A 66 13.11 5.93 -12.16
N ARG A 67 12.38 6.32 -11.13
CA ARG A 67 12.98 6.81 -9.88
C ARG A 67 13.35 5.62 -8.98
N HIS A 68 14.37 5.78 -8.17
CA HIS A 68 14.84 4.75 -7.26
C HIS A 68 14.59 5.20 -5.83
N PHE A 69 13.58 4.58 -5.20
CA PHE A 69 13.17 4.83 -3.83
C PHE A 69 13.86 3.88 -2.85
N VAL A 70 14.22 4.41 -1.70
CA VAL A 70 14.75 3.61 -0.59
C VAL A 70 14.18 4.12 0.74
N ALA A 71 13.59 3.19 1.49
CA ALA A 71 12.98 3.50 2.77
C ALA A 71 13.96 3.42 3.93
N ASN A 72 13.58 4.07 5.04
CA ASN A 72 14.30 4.01 6.31
C ASN A 72 15.75 4.51 6.21
N THR A 73 15.98 5.59 5.45
CA THR A 73 17.32 6.16 5.25
C THR A 73 17.82 6.92 6.48
N GLY A 74 16.94 7.59 7.22
CA GLY A 74 17.34 8.48 8.31
C GLY A 74 18.37 9.51 7.83
N ASP A 75 19.46 9.69 8.56
CA ASP A 75 20.52 10.64 8.19
C ASP A 75 21.41 10.15 7.02
N ALA A 76 21.19 8.93 6.51
CA ALA A 76 22.02 8.32 5.48
C ALA A 76 21.56 8.63 4.03
N VAL A 77 20.78 9.69 3.84
CA VAL A 77 20.35 10.18 2.51
C VAL A 77 21.54 10.40 1.57
N GLY A 78 22.64 10.99 2.06
CA GLY A 78 23.86 11.23 1.26
C GLY A 78 24.50 9.95 0.74
N PRO A 79 24.87 8.99 1.62
CA PRO A 79 25.33 7.66 1.22
C PRO A 79 24.40 6.94 0.23
N ALA A 80 23.08 6.96 0.47
CA ALA A 80 22.11 6.36 -0.44
C ALA A 80 22.09 7.06 -1.81
N ALA A 81 22.08 8.39 -1.85
CA ALA A 81 22.18 9.16 -3.09
C ALA A 81 23.46 8.82 -3.87
N GLY A 82 24.56 8.55 -3.16
CA GLY A 82 25.82 8.09 -3.74
C GLY A 82 25.70 6.77 -4.51
N LEU A 83 24.67 5.96 -4.25
CA LEU A 83 24.34 4.74 -5.00
C LEU A 83 23.30 4.96 -6.12
N GLY A 84 22.94 6.20 -6.44
CA GLY A 84 21.97 6.51 -7.49
C GLY A 84 20.51 6.53 -7.04
N TYR A 85 20.22 6.36 -5.75
CA TYR A 85 18.88 6.62 -5.24
C TYR A 85 18.53 8.11 -5.40
N ASN A 86 17.31 8.39 -5.86
CA ASN A 86 16.84 9.76 -6.13
C ASN A 86 15.42 10.04 -5.61
N LEU A 87 14.81 9.06 -4.94
CA LEU A 87 13.56 9.22 -4.22
C LEU A 87 13.77 8.75 -2.78
N PHE A 88 13.43 9.59 -1.80
CA PHE A 88 13.78 9.37 -0.41
C PHE A 88 12.56 9.39 0.49
N ASP A 89 12.57 8.50 1.47
CA ASP A 89 11.57 8.41 2.52
C ASP A 89 11.75 9.57 3.51
N THR A 90 10.76 10.46 3.57
CA THR A 90 10.78 11.62 4.46
C THR A 90 9.47 11.74 5.21
N GLY A 91 9.49 12.40 6.37
CA GLY A 91 8.26 12.93 6.97
C GLY A 91 7.76 14.21 6.27
N PRO A 92 6.62 14.76 6.70
CA PRO A 92 6.05 15.99 6.16
C PRO A 92 6.72 17.26 6.73
N ASP A 93 8.06 17.30 6.74
CA ASP A 93 8.84 18.47 7.14
C ASP A 93 9.51 19.17 5.93
N PRO A 94 9.13 20.41 5.59
CA PRO A 94 9.67 21.12 4.43
C PRO A 94 11.18 21.34 4.50
N GLN A 95 11.76 21.47 5.69
CA GLN A 95 13.21 21.65 5.84
C GLN A 95 13.97 20.39 5.45
N THR A 96 13.50 19.22 5.92
CA THR A 96 14.02 17.91 5.51
C THR A 96 13.94 17.73 3.99
N VAL A 97 12.80 18.05 3.36
CA VAL A 97 12.63 17.95 1.90
C VAL A 97 13.55 18.93 1.15
N ALA A 98 13.71 20.15 1.65
CA ALA A 98 14.60 21.15 1.07
C ALA A 98 16.09 20.80 1.24
N ALA A 99 16.45 19.97 2.22
CA ALA A 99 17.81 19.51 2.46
C ALA A 99 18.22 18.31 1.60
N LEU A 100 17.30 17.70 0.86
CA LEU A 100 17.62 16.56 -0.02
C LEU A 100 18.74 16.93 -1.02
N PRO A 101 19.62 15.97 -1.38
CA PRO A 101 20.65 16.16 -2.39
C PRO A 101 20.07 16.63 -3.73
N ALA A 102 20.89 17.28 -4.55
CA ALA A 102 20.48 17.71 -5.88
C ALA A 102 19.97 16.52 -6.71
N GLY A 103 18.82 16.71 -7.38
CA GLY A 103 18.14 15.65 -8.12
C GLY A 103 17.30 14.69 -7.27
N GLY A 104 17.38 14.78 -5.93
CA GLY A 104 16.56 14.02 -5.01
C GLY A 104 15.15 14.60 -4.84
N GLN A 105 14.16 13.71 -4.73
CA GLN A 105 12.78 14.06 -4.38
C GLN A 105 12.33 13.25 -3.16
N ALA A 106 11.31 13.75 -2.47
CA ALA A 106 10.69 13.12 -1.32
C ALA A 106 9.49 12.26 -1.74
N LEU A 107 9.43 11.03 -1.24
CA LEU A 107 8.19 10.30 -1.06
C LEU A 107 7.80 10.47 0.42
N VAL A 108 6.80 11.31 0.68
CA VAL A 108 6.46 11.75 2.03
C VAL A 108 5.63 10.69 2.73
N TRP A 109 6.19 10.04 3.75
CA TRP A 109 5.47 9.12 4.62
C TRP A 109 4.44 9.85 5.48
N LEU A 110 3.17 9.53 5.25
CA LEU A 110 2.03 10.00 6.03
C LEU A 110 1.28 8.83 6.71
N GLY A 111 1.80 7.61 6.56
CA GLY A 111 1.09 6.35 6.73
C GLY A 111 0.90 5.82 8.15
N ASP A 112 0.61 4.51 8.24
CA ASP A 112 -0.07 3.72 9.30
C ASP A 112 -1.61 3.74 9.18
N LEU A 113 -2.16 3.25 8.06
CA LEU A 113 -3.61 3.18 7.82
C LEU A 113 -4.05 1.73 7.62
N GLY A 114 -4.87 1.21 8.53
CA GLY A 114 -5.57 -0.06 8.31
C GLY A 114 -4.73 -1.32 8.47
N ASP A 115 -3.66 -1.25 9.25
CA ASP A 115 -2.78 -2.37 9.61
C ASP A 115 -3.52 -3.44 10.46
N GLU A 116 -2.89 -4.58 10.75
CA GLU A 116 -3.55 -5.79 11.30
C GLU A 116 -4.38 -5.58 12.57
N ASN A 117 -4.09 -4.55 13.36
CA ASN A 117 -4.77 -4.23 14.63
C ASN A 117 -5.85 -3.14 14.50
N CYS A 118 -6.05 -2.59 13.29
CA CYS A 118 -6.91 -1.44 13.02
C CYS A 118 -6.67 -0.26 13.97
N ALA A 119 -5.41 -0.03 14.36
CA ALA A 119 -5.04 1.10 15.20
C ALA A 119 -5.47 2.43 14.54
N PRO A 120 -5.74 3.47 15.35
CA PRO A 120 -6.00 4.79 14.81
C PRO A 120 -4.86 5.24 13.87
N PRO A 121 -5.18 5.92 12.76
CA PRO A 121 -4.17 6.49 11.88
C PRO A 121 -3.12 7.30 12.64
N ARG A 122 -1.84 7.15 12.25
CA ARG A 122 -0.74 8.00 12.75
C ARG A 122 -1.09 9.49 12.66
N LEU A 123 -1.69 9.88 11.54
CA LEU A 123 -2.22 11.21 11.32
C LEU A 123 -3.75 11.13 11.21
N SER A 124 -4.43 11.82 12.12
CA SER A 124 -5.86 12.13 11.94
C SER A 124 -6.06 12.90 10.63
N PHE A 125 -7.28 12.88 10.08
CA PHE A 125 -7.56 13.57 8.81
C PHE A 125 -7.13 15.05 8.81
N PRO A 126 -7.40 15.86 9.87
CA PRO A 126 -6.91 17.25 9.93
C PRO A 126 -5.38 17.39 9.96
N GLN A 127 -4.67 16.46 10.59
CA GLN A 127 -3.21 16.46 10.62
C GLN A 127 -2.64 16.05 9.25
N PHE A 128 -3.25 15.05 8.61
CA PHE A 128 -2.94 14.62 7.26
C PHE A 128 -3.14 15.77 6.26
N SER A 129 -4.29 16.43 6.29
CA SER A 129 -4.60 17.53 5.37
C SER A 129 -3.62 18.69 5.54
N ALA A 130 -3.31 19.06 6.79
CA ALA A 130 -2.31 20.07 7.09
C ALA A 130 -0.88 19.68 6.69
N ALA A 131 -0.56 18.39 6.62
CA ALA A 131 0.72 17.90 6.11
C ALA A 131 0.80 18.02 4.58
N VAL A 132 -0.27 17.64 3.87
CA VAL A 132 -0.37 17.80 2.41
C VAL A 132 -0.35 19.27 2.01
N ASP A 133 -1.17 20.13 2.63
CA ASP A 133 -1.22 21.56 2.32
C ASP A 133 0.15 22.25 2.51
N ARG A 134 0.92 21.83 3.52
CA ARG A 134 2.28 22.35 3.78
C ARG A 134 3.28 21.99 2.69
N MET A 135 3.06 20.86 2.02
CA MET A 135 3.94 20.33 0.97
C MET A 135 3.46 20.67 -0.44
N ALA A 136 2.21 21.11 -0.58
CA ALA A 136 1.57 21.36 -1.87
C ALA A 136 2.40 22.29 -2.77
N GLY A 137 2.56 21.90 -4.04
CA GLY A 137 3.31 22.67 -5.02
C GLY A 137 4.84 22.60 -4.88
N ASN A 138 5.39 21.96 -3.82
CA ASN A 138 6.83 21.81 -3.67
C ASN A 138 7.40 20.86 -4.73
N ALA A 139 8.22 21.37 -5.66
CA ALA A 139 8.82 20.60 -6.75
C ALA A 139 9.69 19.42 -6.28
N ARG A 140 10.21 19.47 -5.04
CA ARG A 140 10.98 18.38 -4.44
C ARG A 140 10.14 17.28 -3.83
N VAL A 141 8.82 17.44 -3.73
CA VAL A 141 7.92 16.34 -3.36
C VAL A 141 7.56 15.59 -4.63
N PHE A 142 7.76 14.28 -4.65
CA PHE A 142 7.30 13.41 -5.73
C PHE A 142 5.88 12.92 -5.45
N GLY A 143 5.62 12.52 -4.20
CA GLY A 143 4.37 11.91 -3.79
C GLY A 143 4.26 11.71 -2.29
N TYR A 144 3.17 11.06 -1.90
CA TYR A 144 2.80 10.76 -0.53
C TYR A 144 2.58 9.25 -0.38
N PHE A 145 3.22 8.64 0.61
CA PHE A 145 3.08 7.24 0.96
C PHE A 145 2.08 7.10 2.11
N LEU A 146 0.92 6.52 1.80
CA LEU A 146 -0.29 6.57 2.63
C LEU A 146 -0.45 5.37 3.57
N ALA A 147 0.07 4.20 3.22
CA ALA A 147 -0.09 2.98 4.01
C ALA A 147 0.93 1.92 3.57
N ASP A 148 1.54 1.27 4.54
CA ASP A 148 2.38 0.08 4.35
C ASP A 148 1.55 -1.12 4.82
N GLU A 149 1.26 -2.05 3.90
CA GLU A 149 0.47 -3.26 4.16
C GLU A 149 -0.91 -3.03 4.84
N PRO A 150 -1.81 -2.18 4.30
CA PRO A 150 -3.18 -2.10 4.81
C PRO A 150 -3.93 -3.43 4.57
N HIS A 151 -4.74 -3.86 5.54
CA HIS A 151 -5.49 -5.12 5.51
C HIS A 151 -7.02 -4.88 5.57
N PRO A 152 -7.69 -4.65 4.42
CA PRO A 152 -9.12 -4.33 4.36
C PRO A 152 -10.08 -5.35 4.98
N ARG A 153 -9.69 -6.64 5.04
CA ARG A 153 -10.54 -7.67 5.63
C ARG A 153 -10.57 -7.59 7.16
N PRO A 154 -9.43 -7.55 7.87
CA PRO A 154 -9.40 -7.18 9.29
C PRO A 154 -9.93 -5.77 9.56
N CYS A 155 -9.64 -4.82 8.67
CA CYS A 155 -9.96 -3.40 8.84
C CYS A 155 -10.83 -2.86 7.70
N PRO A 156 -12.16 -3.09 7.74
CA PRO A 156 -13.09 -2.70 6.67
C PRO A 156 -13.09 -1.21 6.30
N GLY A 157 -12.67 -0.34 7.22
CA GLY A 157 -12.56 1.11 6.98
C GLY A 157 -11.35 1.54 6.15
N ALA A 158 -10.35 0.67 5.98
CA ALA A 158 -9.06 1.03 5.37
C ALA A 158 -9.21 1.59 3.95
N VAL A 159 -10.01 0.93 3.10
CA VAL A 159 -10.20 1.35 1.70
C VAL A 159 -10.84 2.74 1.63
N ALA A 160 -11.85 3.01 2.46
CA ALA A 160 -12.52 4.31 2.49
C ALA A 160 -11.59 5.43 2.99
N ASP A 161 -10.76 5.14 3.99
CA ASP A 161 -9.85 6.12 4.57
C ASP A 161 -8.68 6.45 3.63
N ILE A 162 -8.12 5.43 2.96
CA ILE A 162 -7.11 5.58 1.90
C ILE A 162 -7.70 6.38 0.73
N ARG A 163 -8.91 6.04 0.28
CA ARG A 163 -9.61 6.76 -0.78
C ARG A 163 -9.79 8.23 -0.47
N ALA A 164 -10.29 8.56 0.72
CA ALA A 164 -10.49 9.94 1.13
C ALA A 164 -9.18 10.75 1.13
N ARG A 165 -8.06 10.14 1.53
CA ARG A 165 -6.73 10.77 1.52
C ARG A 165 -6.16 10.93 0.12
N ALA A 166 -6.29 9.92 -0.73
CA ALA A 166 -5.90 10.00 -2.13
C ALA A 166 -6.69 11.09 -2.87
N ASP A 167 -8.00 11.19 -2.62
CA ASP A 167 -8.87 12.23 -3.18
C ASP A 167 -8.46 13.64 -2.71
N TYR A 168 -8.10 13.78 -1.42
CA TYR A 168 -7.61 15.04 -0.89
C TYR A 168 -6.28 15.46 -1.55
N ILE A 169 -5.30 14.55 -1.68
CA ILE A 169 -4.05 14.82 -2.40
C ILE A 169 -4.33 15.24 -3.83
N ARG A 170 -5.23 14.54 -4.54
CA ARG A 170 -5.56 14.87 -5.92
C ARG A 170 -6.18 16.26 -6.06
N ALA A 171 -6.97 16.71 -5.09
CA ALA A 171 -7.57 18.03 -5.12
C ALA A 171 -6.62 19.16 -4.68
N HIS A 172 -5.68 18.88 -3.77
CA HIS A 172 -4.83 19.91 -3.14
C HIS A 172 -3.40 19.97 -3.69
N ASP A 173 -2.90 18.88 -4.25
CA ASP A 173 -1.56 18.79 -4.84
C ASP A 173 -1.58 17.88 -6.10
N PRO A 174 -2.37 18.23 -7.15
CA PRO A 174 -2.71 17.37 -8.29
C PRO A 174 -1.51 16.88 -9.11
N GLY A 175 -0.33 17.45 -8.93
CA GLY A 175 0.90 17.04 -9.61
C GLY A 175 1.59 15.83 -8.97
N ARG A 176 1.22 15.44 -7.75
CA ARG A 176 1.93 14.43 -6.93
C ARG A 176 1.22 13.09 -6.93
N ARG A 177 2.00 12.03 -6.66
CA ARG A 177 1.49 10.66 -6.58
C ARG A 177 1.04 10.32 -5.17
N SER A 178 -0.02 9.52 -5.08
CA SER A 178 -0.39 8.76 -3.89
C SER A 178 0.06 7.30 -4.05
N PHE A 179 0.64 6.75 -2.99
CA PHE A 179 1.26 5.42 -3.00
C PHE A 179 0.90 4.62 -1.75
N ILE A 180 0.72 3.32 -1.92
CA ILE A 180 0.59 2.33 -0.84
C ILE A 180 1.42 1.08 -1.19
N VAL A 181 1.80 0.28 -0.21
CA VAL A 181 2.36 -1.07 -0.41
C VAL A 181 1.34 -2.10 0.01
N VAL A 182 1.22 -3.19 -0.73
CA VAL A 182 0.23 -4.25 -0.45
C VAL A 182 0.92 -5.62 -0.42
N LEU A 183 0.89 -6.22 0.77
CA LEU A 183 1.40 -7.56 1.08
C LEU A 183 0.71 -8.66 0.28
N ASP A 184 -0.62 -8.64 0.27
CA ASP A 184 -1.49 -9.76 -0.14
C ASP A 184 -1.21 -11.03 0.66
N GLY A 185 -1.22 -10.92 1.99
CA GLY A 185 -0.94 -12.02 2.91
C GLY A 185 -2.06 -13.06 2.96
N THR A 186 -1.75 -14.36 2.97
CA THR A 186 -2.78 -15.43 3.03
C THR A 186 -3.60 -15.39 4.30
N ASN A 187 -2.97 -15.12 5.43
CA ASN A 187 -3.64 -14.88 6.71
C ASN A 187 -4.62 -13.71 6.61
N GLN A 188 -4.23 -12.64 5.92
CA GLN A 188 -5.04 -11.44 5.74
C GLN A 188 -6.18 -11.62 4.74
N CYS A 189 -6.02 -12.56 3.82
CA CYS A 189 -7.06 -13.00 2.89
C CYS A 189 -7.82 -14.26 3.32
N GLY A 190 -7.75 -14.64 4.60
CA GLY A 190 -8.47 -15.78 5.18
C GLY A 190 -8.25 -17.10 4.44
N GLY A 191 -6.99 -17.38 4.14
CA GLY A 191 -6.52 -18.62 3.52
C GLY A 191 -6.38 -18.57 2.00
N ALA A 192 -6.81 -17.48 1.36
CA ALA A 192 -6.63 -17.26 -0.07
C ALA A 192 -5.63 -16.13 -0.35
N TYR A 193 -5.45 -15.77 -1.62
CA TYR A 193 -4.67 -14.61 -2.06
C TYR A 193 -5.50 -13.75 -3.01
N GLY A 194 -5.13 -12.50 -3.21
CA GLY A 194 -5.69 -11.55 -4.18
C GLY A 194 -6.77 -10.64 -3.61
N CYS A 195 -7.25 -10.89 -2.38
CA CYS A 195 -8.34 -10.11 -1.81
C CYS A 195 -7.92 -8.67 -1.49
N GLU A 196 -6.66 -8.44 -1.11
CA GLU A 196 -6.15 -7.11 -0.80
C GLU A 196 -5.99 -6.30 -2.06
N TYR A 197 -5.44 -6.90 -3.13
CA TYR A 197 -5.41 -6.27 -4.44
C TYR A 197 -6.82 -5.94 -4.95
N ALA A 198 -7.77 -6.86 -4.84
CA ALA A 198 -9.14 -6.62 -5.28
C ALA A 198 -9.78 -5.44 -4.54
N ALA A 199 -9.50 -5.30 -3.24
CA ALA A 199 -10.03 -4.21 -2.41
C ALA A 199 -9.30 -2.88 -2.62
N LEU A 200 -7.98 -2.90 -2.83
CA LEU A 200 -7.11 -1.72 -2.84
C LEU A 200 -6.69 -1.27 -4.24
N GLN A 201 -7.12 -1.96 -5.30
CA GLN A 201 -6.83 -1.55 -6.68
C GLN A 201 -7.29 -0.10 -6.95
N PRO A 202 -6.62 0.63 -7.86
CA PRO A 202 -6.80 2.08 -8.02
C PRO A 202 -8.25 2.54 -8.24
N ALA A 203 -9.12 1.73 -8.86
CA ALA A 203 -10.52 2.10 -9.07
C ALA A 203 -11.35 2.16 -7.76
N HIS A 204 -10.85 1.60 -6.66
CA HIS A 204 -11.50 1.63 -5.35
C HIS A 204 -10.77 2.53 -4.36
N SER A 205 -9.45 2.40 -4.27
CA SER A 205 -8.61 3.16 -3.33
C SER A 205 -8.23 4.55 -3.83
N HIS A 206 -8.41 4.82 -5.13
CA HIS A 206 -8.04 6.07 -5.80
C HIS A 206 -6.55 6.41 -5.77
N VAL A 207 -5.69 5.52 -5.25
CA VAL A 207 -4.23 5.71 -5.24
C VAL A 207 -3.67 5.64 -6.65
N ASP A 208 -2.56 6.33 -6.89
CA ASP A 208 -1.92 6.34 -8.21
C ASP A 208 -1.00 5.12 -8.42
N LEU A 209 -0.36 4.65 -7.34
CA LEU A 209 0.67 3.61 -7.38
C LEU A 209 0.51 2.60 -6.24
N ILE A 210 0.81 1.34 -6.52
CA ILE A 210 0.75 0.21 -5.58
C ILE A 210 2.08 -0.56 -5.62
N GLY A 211 2.74 -0.62 -4.47
CA GLY A 211 3.92 -1.43 -4.22
C GLY A 211 3.54 -2.88 -3.99
N LEU A 212 4.29 -3.79 -4.60
CA LEU A 212 4.16 -5.22 -4.40
C LEU A 212 5.45 -5.74 -3.76
N ASP A 213 5.36 -6.32 -2.57
CA ASP A 213 6.48 -6.76 -1.74
C ASP A 213 6.54 -8.28 -1.47
N PRO A 214 6.48 -9.13 -2.51
CA PRO A 214 6.74 -10.56 -2.39
C PRO A 214 8.22 -10.83 -2.08
N TYR A 215 8.62 -10.78 -0.82
CA TYR A 215 10.00 -11.05 -0.38
C TYR A 215 10.38 -12.53 -0.55
N PRO A 216 11.29 -12.88 -1.49
CA PRO A 216 11.50 -14.28 -1.87
C PRO A 216 12.53 -15.01 -1.00
N CYS A 217 13.35 -14.32 -0.21
CA CYS A 217 14.49 -14.91 0.51
C CYS A 217 14.18 -15.09 2.00
N ASN A 218 13.98 -16.35 2.42
CA ASN A 218 13.71 -16.71 3.82
C ASN A 218 14.77 -17.67 4.38
N VAL A 219 14.84 -17.77 5.71
CA VAL A 219 15.85 -18.58 6.43
C VAL A 219 15.66 -20.09 6.25
N SER A 220 14.45 -20.54 5.88
CA SER A 220 14.14 -21.97 5.75
C SER A 220 14.57 -22.57 4.40
N ARG A 221 15.06 -21.74 3.47
CA ARG A 221 15.44 -22.15 2.11
C ARG A 221 16.86 -21.68 1.78
N SER A 222 17.63 -22.58 1.18
CA SER A 222 18.98 -22.29 0.68
C SER A 222 18.98 -21.35 -0.52
N THR A 223 17.88 -21.30 -1.28
CA THR A 223 17.69 -20.40 -2.44
C THR A 223 16.43 -19.56 -2.25
N CYS A 224 16.45 -18.32 -2.76
CA CYS A 224 15.24 -17.50 -2.80
C CYS A 224 14.17 -18.09 -3.75
N GLU A 225 12.91 -17.89 -3.39
CA GLU A 225 11.75 -18.37 -4.14
C GLU A 225 11.27 -17.31 -5.13
N TYR A 226 12.04 -17.07 -6.21
CA TYR A 226 11.76 -15.97 -7.16
C TYR A 226 10.38 -16.02 -7.80
N GLY A 227 9.79 -17.21 -7.97
CA GLY A 227 8.43 -17.37 -8.47
C GLY A 227 7.36 -16.64 -7.64
N LYS A 228 7.63 -16.29 -6.37
CA LYS A 228 6.76 -15.42 -5.57
C LYS A 228 6.53 -14.06 -6.23
N ILE A 229 7.56 -13.49 -6.87
CA ILE A 229 7.47 -12.22 -7.60
C ILE A 229 6.50 -12.37 -8.77
N ASP A 230 6.73 -13.40 -9.60
CA ASP A 230 5.94 -13.67 -10.80
C ASP A 230 4.47 -13.91 -10.45
N ASP A 231 4.22 -14.71 -9.42
CA ASP A 231 2.89 -15.04 -8.93
C ASP A 231 2.16 -13.81 -8.41
N THR A 232 2.81 -12.99 -7.59
CA THR A 232 2.22 -11.78 -7.02
C THR A 232 1.91 -10.74 -8.09
N VAL A 233 2.79 -10.50 -9.07
CA VAL A 233 2.49 -9.58 -10.17
C VAL A 233 1.31 -10.06 -11.01
N ARG A 234 1.26 -11.36 -11.37
CA ARG A 234 0.11 -11.91 -12.11
C ARG A 234 -1.18 -11.76 -11.31
N ARG A 235 -1.12 -12.00 -10.00
CA ARG A 235 -2.28 -11.91 -9.12
C ARG A 235 -2.77 -10.48 -8.95
N ALA A 236 -1.88 -9.51 -8.75
CA ALA A 236 -2.23 -8.09 -8.69
C ALA A 236 -2.97 -7.65 -9.96
N ARG A 237 -2.44 -8.02 -11.13
CA ARG A 237 -3.09 -7.75 -12.43
C ARG A 237 -4.45 -8.42 -12.57
N ALA A 238 -4.56 -9.69 -12.17
CA ALA A 238 -5.82 -10.42 -12.21
C ALA A 238 -6.89 -9.82 -11.29
N ASN A 239 -6.48 -9.09 -10.24
CA ASN A 239 -7.35 -8.41 -9.29
C ASN A 239 -7.44 -6.90 -9.54
N GLY A 240 -7.18 -6.45 -10.77
CA GLY A 240 -7.50 -5.10 -11.21
C GLY A 240 -6.41 -4.05 -11.01
N VAL A 241 -5.22 -4.42 -10.52
CA VAL A 241 -4.08 -3.49 -10.45
C VAL A 241 -3.46 -3.31 -11.85
N PRO A 242 -3.53 -2.12 -12.46
CA PRO A 242 -2.97 -1.89 -13.80
C PRO A 242 -1.44 -2.00 -13.78
N ALA A 243 -0.84 -2.50 -14.86
CA ALA A 243 0.61 -2.63 -14.97
C ALA A 243 1.36 -1.31 -14.74
N ALA A 244 0.80 -0.18 -15.20
CA ALA A 244 1.39 1.15 -15.03
C ALA A 244 1.34 1.67 -13.57
N ALA A 245 0.52 1.05 -12.71
CA ALA A 245 0.41 1.41 -11.30
C ALA A 245 1.36 0.58 -10.40
N ILE A 246 1.98 -0.48 -10.94
CA ILE A 246 2.81 -1.39 -10.14
C ILE A 246 4.18 -0.77 -9.87
N VAL A 247 4.57 -0.79 -8.59
CA VAL A 247 5.91 -0.45 -8.10
C VAL A 247 6.59 -1.73 -7.60
N PRO A 248 7.74 -2.12 -8.18
CA PRO A 248 8.55 -3.21 -7.65
C PRO A 248 9.08 -2.90 -6.24
N VAL A 249 8.91 -3.83 -5.29
CA VAL A 249 9.55 -3.74 -3.97
C VAL A 249 10.59 -4.84 -3.83
N PHE A 250 11.84 -4.44 -3.61
CA PHE A 250 13.01 -5.32 -3.53
C PHE A 250 13.36 -5.65 -2.09
N GLN A 251 13.61 -6.93 -1.82
CA GLN A 251 14.16 -7.37 -0.55
C GLN A 251 15.66 -7.03 -0.47
N ALA A 252 16.02 -6.09 0.40
CA ALA A 252 17.40 -5.77 0.76
C ALA A 252 17.60 -5.82 2.29
N PHE A 253 16.85 -6.70 2.96
CA PHE A 253 16.90 -6.89 4.41
C PHE A 253 16.81 -8.38 4.80
N GLY A 254 17.22 -8.66 6.04
CA GLY A 254 16.93 -9.89 6.77
C GLY A 254 16.35 -9.58 8.15
N GLN A 255 16.16 -10.60 8.97
CA GLN A 255 15.49 -10.51 10.26
C GLN A 255 16.27 -11.17 11.41
N SER A 256 17.60 -11.28 11.28
CA SER A 256 18.42 -12.01 12.25
C SER A 256 18.44 -11.39 13.65
N CYS A 257 18.12 -10.09 13.79
CA CYS A 257 18.00 -9.43 15.10
C CYS A 257 16.55 -9.23 15.56
N ALA A 258 15.57 -9.56 14.70
CA ALA A 258 14.16 -9.42 15.01
C ALA A 258 13.64 -10.64 15.77
N ALA A 259 12.57 -10.46 16.56
CA ALA A 259 11.91 -11.56 17.26
C ALA A 259 11.30 -12.57 16.26
N SER A 260 10.72 -12.06 15.17
CA SER A 260 10.44 -12.84 13.97
C SER A 260 11.74 -13.00 13.19
N ASN A 261 12.17 -14.23 12.89
CA ASN A 261 13.38 -14.50 12.13
C ASN A 261 13.02 -15.30 10.86
N TYR A 262 12.19 -14.73 9.99
CA TYR A 262 11.71 -15.42 8.79
C TYR A 262 12.53 -15.04 7.56
N TYR A 263 12.76 -13.75 7.35
CA TYR A 263 13.52 -13.26 6.19
C TYR A 263 15.03 -13.27 6.44
N ARG A 264 15.80 -13.59 5.40
CA ARG A 264 17.26 -13.45 5.40
C ARG A 264 17.69 -12.41 4.37
N LEU A 265 18.81 -11.75 4.63
CA LEU A 265 19.41 -10.87 3.63
C LEU A 265 19.81 -11.71 2.39
N PRO A 266 19.42 -11.31 1.17
CA PRO A 266 19.88 -11.98 -0.03
C PRO A 266 21.39 -11.80 -0.23
N GLY A 267 22.02 -12.75 -0.92
CA GLY A 267 23.34 -12.56 -1.52
C GLY A 267 23.27 -11.68 -2.78
N ALA A 268 24.42 -11.17 -3.23
CA ALA A 268 24.48 -10.30 -4.41
C ALA A 268 23.99 -10.97 -5.70
N ALA A 269 24.25 -12.27 -5.89
CA ALA A 269 23.72 -13.01 -7.03
C ALA A 269 22.20 -13.15 -6.95
N GLU A 270 21.65 -13.36 -5.74
CA GLU A 270 20.21 -13.49 -5.54
C GLU A 270 19.48 -12.17 -5.78
N LEU A 271 20.06 -11.04 -5.34
CA LEU A 271 19.50 -9.73 -5.64
C LEU A 271 19.50 -9.44 -7.15
N ARG A 272 20.56 -9.80 -7.89
CA ARG A 272 20.55 -9.65 -9.37
C ARG A 272 19.44 -10.46 -10.03
N THR A 273 19.24 -11.71 -9.60
CA THR A 273 18.14 -12.54 -10.09
C THR A 273 16.78 -11.91 -9.75
N MET A 274 16.61 -11.41 -8.53
CA MET A 274 15.40 -10.70 -8.10
C MET A 274 15.08 -9.50 -9.00
N LEU A 275 16.07 -8.65 -9.27
CA LEU A 275 15.93 -7.50 -10.16
C LEU A 275 15.58 -7.91 -11.58
N ALA A 276 16.15 -9.01 -12.10
CA ALA A 276 15.84 -9.52 -13.44
C ALA A 276 14.37 -9.99 -13.57
N HIS A 277 13.84 -10.65 -12.55
CA HIS A 277 12.41 -11.03 -12.50
C HIS A 277 11.51 -9.78 -12.55
N TRP A 278 11.82 -8.77 -11.73
CA TRP A 278 11.07 -7.51 -11.72
C TRP A 278 11.14 -6.78 -13.07
N ALA A 279 12.33 -6.66 -13.66
CA ALA A 279 12.52 -6.00 -14.96
C ALA A 279 11.73 -6.69 -16.08
N ALA A 280 11.62 -8.03 -16.07
CA ALA A 280 10.83 -8.76 -17.06
C ALA A 280 9.32 -8.50 -16.94
N LEU A 281 8.81 -8.25 -15.73
CA LEU A 281 7.38 -8.11 -15.44
C LEU A 281 6.90 -6.66 -15.48
N VAL A 282 7.75 -5.74 -15.03
CA VAL A 282 7.48 -4.30 -14.88
C VAL A 282 8.74 -3.53 -15.34
N PRO A 283 9.01 -3.44 -16.66
CA PRO A 283 10.27 -2.90 -17.19
C PRO A 283 10.41 -1.37 -17.03
N HIS A 284 9.29 -0.65 -16.96
CA HIS A 284 9.29 0.82 -16.89
C HIS A 284 8.38 1.30 -15.76
N PRO A 285 8.67 0.93 -14.50
CA PRO A 285 7.88 1.39 -13.38
C PRO A 285 8.11 2.90 -13.18
N VAL A 286 7.12 3.59 -12.64
CA VAL A 286 7.25 5.01 -12.30
C VAL A 286 8.40 5.21 -11.30
N PHE A 287 8.50 4.31 -10.32
CA PHE A 287 9.65 4.15 -9.45
C PHE A 287 9.77 2.70 -8.97
N ASP A 288 10.94 2.32 -8.47
CA ASP A 288 11.15 1.07 -7.72
C ASP A 288 11.50 1.35 -6.26
N TYR A 289 11.27 0.38 -5.38
CA TYR A 289 11.40 0.53 -3.93
C TYR A 289 12.36 -0.52 -3.40
N THR A 290 13.49 -0.08 -2.83
CA THR A 290 14.33 -0.94 -1.98
C THR A 290 13.93 -0.90 -0.51
N TYR A 291 13.46 -2.02 0.05
CA TYR A 291 13.25 -2.19 1.49
C TYR A 291 14.38 -3.07 2.08
N SER A 292 15.27 -2.54 2.92
CA SER A 292 15.38 -1.15 3.40
C SER A 292 16.84 -0.73 3.55
N TRP A 293 17.09 0.58 3.69
CA TRP A 293 18.43 1.10 3.97
C TRP A 293 18.85 0.84 5.41
N GLY A 294 18.17 1.46 6.37
CA GLY A 294 18.54 1.47 7.78
C GLY A 294 17.99 0.29 8.55
N ARG A 295 18.71 -0.09 9.61
CA ARG A 295 18.26 -1.12 10.56
C ARG A 295 17.00 -0.68 11.30
N GLN A 296 16.10 -1.61 11.50
CA GLN A 296 14.88 -1.48 12.27
C GLN A 296 14.73 -2.67 13.22
N GLY A 297 13.80 -2.59 14.18
CA GLY A 297 13.49 -3.75 15.03
C GLY A 297 13.01 -4.97 14.24
N SER A 298 12.44 -4.76 13.05
CA SER A 298 11.94 -5.77 12.11
C SER A 298 12.88 -6.06 10.94
N ALA A 299 14.00 -5.35 10.80
CA ALA A 299 14.88 -5.44 9.62
C ALA A 299 16.36 -5.24 9.99
N CYS A 300 17.12 -6.33 9.93
CA CYS A 300 18.54 -6.41 10.28
C CYS A 300 19.08 -7.82 9.93
N PRO A 301 20.17 -7.93 9.16
CA PRO A 301 20.91 -6.85 8.51
C PRO A 301 20.11 -6.22 7.35
N THR A 302 20.55 -5.05 6.88
CA THR A 302 19.91 -4.27 5.80
C THR A 302 20.90 -3.88 4.69
N LEU A 303 20.47 -3.08 3.71
CA LEU A 303 21.35 -2.63 2.62
C LEU A 303 22.59 -1.88 3.16
N ALA A 304 22.43 -1.10 4.23
CA ALA A 304 23.54 -0.39 4.87
C ALA A 304 24.66 -1.34 5.36
N ASP A 305 24.32 -2.59 5.69
CA ASP A 305 25.25 -3.58 6.23
C ASP A 305 25.98 -4.39 5.14
N SER A 306 25.64 -4.23 3.86
CA SER A 306 26.16 -5.08 2.79
C SER A 306 26.74 -4.28 1.62
N PRO A 307 28.07 -4.08 1.58
CA PRO A 307 28.74 -3.46 0.43
C PRO A 307 28.50 -4.21 -0.88
N GLN A 308 28.30 -5.53 -0.83
CA GLN A 308 28.02 -6.34 -2.01
C GLN A 308 26.62 -6.05 -2.58
N LEU A 309 25.60 -5.89 -1.74
CA LEU A 309 24.27 -5.48 -2.21
C LEU A 309 24.26 -4.02 -2.67
N GLN A 310 24.99 -3.14 -1.98
CA GLN A 310 25.17 -1.74 -2.42
C GLN A 310 25.77 -1.63 -3.82
N ALA A 311 26.75 -2.48 -4.15
CA ALA A 311 27.33 -2.52 -5.50
C ALA A 311 26.31 -2.97 -6.57
N VAL A 312 25.43 -3.93 -6.24
CA VAL A 312 24.35 -4.36 -7.14
C VAL A 312 23.34 -3.24 -7.35
N MET A 313 22.86 -2.61 -6.26
CA MET A 313 21.89 -1.51 -6.35
C MET A 313 22.48 -0.28 -7.06
N ARG A 314 23.77 0.03 -6.84
CA ARG A 314 24.45 1.09 -7.59
C ARG A 314 24.42 0.82 -9.10
N SER A 315 24.68 -0.42 -9.52
CA SER A 315 24.62 -0.79 -10.93
C SER A 315 23.21 -0.68 -11.48
N HIS A 316 22.20 -1.13 -10.72
CA HIS A 316 20.78 -1.02 -11.09
C HIS A 316 20.35 0.44 -11.27
N ASN A 317 20.67 1.30 -10.30
CA ASN A 317 20.21 2.68 -10.26
C ASN A 317 20.93 3.60 -11.27
N LEU A 318 22.20 3.33 -11.57
CA LEU A 318 23.01 4.20 -12.43
C LEU A 318 23.05 3.75 -13.89
N ASN A 319 22.69 2.49 -14.18
CA ASN A 319 22.64 1.95 -15.54
C ASN A 319 21.23 1.46 -15.86
N PRO A 320 20.24 2.36 -16.00
CA PRO A 320 18.89 1.97 -16.36
C PRO A 320 18.93 1.26 -17.72
N THR A 321 18.51 -0.01 -17.75
CA THR A 321 18.32 -0.82 -18.96
C THR A 321 17.04 -0.47 -19.68
#